data_AF-A0A934DM93-F1
#
_entry.id   AF-A0A934DM93-F1
#
_cell.length_a   1.000
_cell.length_b   1.000
_cell.length_c   1.000
_cell.angle_alpha   90.00
_cell.angle_beta   90.00
_cell.angle_gamma   90.00
#
_symmetry.space_group_name_H-M   'P 1'
#
loop_
_entity.id
_entity.type
_entity.pdbx_description
1 polymer ?
#
loop_
_entity_poly.entity_id
_entity_poly.type
_entity_poly.pdbx_seq_one_letter_code
_entity_poly.pdbx_strand_id
1 'polypeptide(L)'
;MNKYLLLIAFILLAVTGAQAGELQKDYFAATKPGAWATYQLDTSDGTKARSSSQREADQGGQVVVEEVMKIQAGPGAGTESRNIHVLQKDFNLARDWLSFGKFTEKMRMKGRGYDMPVDPATLATIKKGSKDFRGAVTFEAAEVVDGRACDRYAYTVAIMGPGPSQETGKIWLDPTVVFGIVRQSAKALNADGSVASSFELRLKETGQVQMATTVAAPASRPAAPVAPAVVSLLEGYQAGRLGLVVSVPPGSQGRQLQLTLINKTEAPLTVKLPAGALDIPASSPVEMLKIAVKKNAQLVVPAGDTSEAVTVEQRPGRGAIEGRFELSVYEGTQLFSGSITKGTVAGK
;
A
#
# COMPACT_ATOMS: atom_id res chain seq x y z
N MET A 1 32.20 -3.91 -66.84
CA MET A 1 30.79 -4.33 -66.69
C MET A 1 30.79 -5.55 -65.77
N ASN A 2 30.20 -5.66 -64.58
CA ASN A 2 29.33 -4.85 -63.72
C ASN A 2 29.81 -5.12 -62.28
N LYS A 3 30.26 -4.12 -61.51
CA LYS A 3 29.51 -3.53 -60.37
C LYS A 3 28.51 -4.49 -59.71
N TYR A 4 28.91 -5.14 -58.60
CA TYR A 4 28.09 -5.26 -57.38
C TYR A 4 29.01 -5.42 -56.17
N LEU A 5 29.25 -4.29 -55.51
CA LEU A 5 29.59 -4.21 -54.09
C LEU A 5 28.48 -4.93 -53.33
N LEU A 6 28.78 -6.05 -52.69
CA LEU A 6 27.88 -6.63 -51.68
C LEU A 6 28.25 -6.00 -50.35
N LEU A 7 27.51 -4.93 -50.06
CA LEU A 7 27.46 -4.23 -48.79
C LEU A 7 27.10 -5.26 -47.69
N ILE A 8 28.06 -5.60 -46.82
CA ILE A 8 27.75 -6.32 -45.58
C ILE A 8 27.06 -5.31 -44.67
N ALA A 9 25.74 -5.23 -44.77
CA ALA A 9 24.91 -4.54 -43.80
C ALA A 9 24.99 -5.34 -42.49
N PHE A 10 25.82 -4.87 -41.56
CA PHE A 10 25.69 -5.19 -40.15
C PHE A 10 24.32 -4.66 -39.70
N ILE A 11 23.28 -5.49 -39.80
CA ILE A 11 22.08 -5.28 -39.01
C ILE A 11 22.52 -5.56 -37.57
N LEU A 12 22.92 -4.50 -36.88
CA LEU A 12 22.81 -4.43 -35.42
C LEU A 12 21.32 -4.65 -35.13
N LEU A 13 20.93 -5.91 -34.97
CA LEU A 13 19.81 -6.28 -34.13
C LEU A 13 20.18 -5.71 -32.77
N ALA A 14 19.71 -4.49 -32.51
CA ALA A 14 19.49 -4.03 -31.17
C ALA A 14 18.49 -5.03 -30.59
N VAL A 15 19.02 -6.11 -30.02
CA VAL A 15 18.39 -6.80 -28.93
C VAL A 15 18.34 -5.74 -27.85
N THR A 16 17.32 -4.88 -27.90
CA THR A 16 16.84 -4.21 -26.70
C THR A 16 16.35 -5.36 -25.84
N GLY A 17 17.29 -6.00 -25.15
CA GLY A 17 17.00 -6.75 -23.95
C GLY A 17 16.46 -5.70 -23.01
N ALA A 18 15.16 -5.44 -23.12
CA ALA A 18 14.45 -4.66 -22.14
C ALA A 18 14.72 -5.42 -20.84
N GLN A 19 15.57 -4.83 -20.00
CA GLN A 19 15.92 -5.44 -18.74
C GLN A 19 14.63 -5.60 -17.96
N ALA A 20 14.44 -6.77 -17.34
CA ALA A 20 13.38 -6.93 -16.38
C ALA A 20 13.53 -5.82 -15.32
N GLY A 21 12.44 -5.12 -15.07
CA GLY A 21 12.42 -3.87 -14.33
C GLY A 21 11.17 -3.75 -13.49
N GLU A 22 10.92 -2.55 -13.01
CA GLU A 22 9.74 -2.22 -12.21
C GLU A 22 8.57 -1.77 -13.09
N LEU A 23 7.38 -1.75 -12.49
CA LEU A 23 6.21 -1.13 -13.11
C LEU A 23 6.45 0.38 -13.31
N GLN A 24 6.05 0.92 -14.46
CA GLN A 24 6.30 2.33 -14.81
C GLN A 24 5.40 3.33 -14.06
N LYS A 25 4.31 2.86 -13.45
CA LYS A 25 3.27 3.68 -12.82
C LYS A 25 2.75 2.98 -11.55
N ASP A 26 2.10 3.78 -10.69
CA ASP A 26 1.38 3.28 -9.52
C ASP A 26 0.02 2.70 -9.93
N TYR A 27 0.02 1.56 -10.61
CA TYR A 27 -1.18 0.94 -11.21
C TYR A 27 -2.28 0.58 -10.22
N PHE A 28 -1.97 0.54 -8.93
CA PHE A 28 -2.91 0.09 -7.90
C PHE A 28 -3.41 1.21 -6.99
N ALA A 29 -3.01 2.46 -7.25
CA ALA A 29 -3.36 3.61 -6.41
C ALA A 29 -4.88 3.86 -6.27
N ALA A 30 -5.67 3.45 -7.27
CA ALA A 30 -7.14 3.49 -7.26
C ALA A 30 -7.78 2.51 -6.26
N THR A 31 -7.01 1.56 -5.72
CA THR A 31 -7.50 0.54 -4.78
C THR A 31 -7.57 1.11 -3.37
N LYS A 32 -8.75 1.59 -2.98
CA LYS A 32 -9.04 2.11 -1.63
C LYS A 32 -9.89 1.10 -0.83
N PRO A 33 -9.96 1.21 0.51
CA PRO A 33 -10.92 0.45 1.31
C PRO A 33 -12.34 0.50 0.72
N GLY A 34 -13.00 -0.66 0.66
CA GLY A 34 -14.29 -0.89 0.02
C GLY A 34 -14.22 -1.17 -1.49
N ALA A 35 -13.09 -0.94 -2.15
CA ALA A 35 -12.97 -1.20 -3.57
C ALA A 35 -12.89 -2.70 -3.86
N TRP A 36 -13.52 -3.14 -4.94
CA TRP A 36 -13.51 -4.54 -5.36
C TRP A 36 -13.36 -4.67 -6.88
N ALA A 37 -12.82 -5.80 -7.30
CA ALA A 37 -12.76 -6.22 -8.70
C ALA A 37 -13.16 -7.69 -8.83
N THR A 38 -13.84 -8.02 -9.92
CA THR A 38 -14.20 -9.39 -10.28
C THR A 38 -13.64 -9.73 -11.64
N TYR A 39 -13.08 -10.93 -11.73
CA TYR A 39 -12.39 -11.47 -12.89
C TYR A 39 -13.01 -12.81 -13.29
N GLN A 40 -12.97 -13.08 -14.59
CA GLN A 40 -13.13 -14.41 -15.13
C GLN A 40 -11.76 -15.06 -15.29
N LEU A 41 -11.59 -16.25 -14.73
CA LEU A 41 -10.44 -17.12 -14.93
C LEU A 41 -10.87 -18.28 -15.82
N ASP A 42 -10.09 -18.55 -16.86
CA ASP A 42 -10.16 -19.74 -17.72
C ASP A 42 -8.79 -20.42 -17.74
N THR A 43 -8.74 -21.73 -17.60
CA THR A 43 -7.49 -22.52 -17.58
C THR A 43 -7.46 -23.60 -18.66
N SER A 44 -6.28 -24.12 -18.96
CA SER A 44 -6.08 -25.17 -19.98
C SER A 44 -6.75 -26.51 -19.66
N ASP A 45 -6.99 -26.81 -18.38
CA ASP A 45 -7.71 -28.02 -17.95
C ASP A 45 -9.24 -27.88 -18.03
N GLY A 46 -9.73 -26.77 -18.59
CA GLY A 46 -11.15 -26.47 -18.73
C GLY A 46 -11.79 -25.86 -17.49
N THR A 47 -11.01 -25.57 -16.43
CA THR A 47 -11.54 -24.84 -15.27
C THR A 47 -11.99 -23.45 -15.67
N LYS A 48 -13.21 -23.11 -15.28
CA LYS A 48 -13.77 -21.75 -15.37
C LYS A 48 -14.10 -21.31 -13.97
N ALA A 49 -13.51 -20.21 -13.52
CA ALA A 49 -13.74 -19.68 -12.19
C ALA A 49 -14.01 -18.17 -12.22
N ARG A 50 -14.78 -17.72 -11.24
CA ARG A 50 -14.88 -16.30 -10.91
C ARG A 50 -13.92 -16.04 -9.75
N SER A 51 -12.98 -15.13 -9.95
CA SER A 51 -12.10 -14.64 -8.90
C SER A 51 -12.51 -13.21 -8.55
N SER A 52 -12.62 -12.89 -7.28
CA SER A 52 -12.93 -11.56 -6.79
C SER A 52 -11.90 -11.15 -5.76
N SER A 53 -11.43 -9.91 -5.85
CA SER A 53 -10.58 -9.28 -4.84
C SER A 53 -11.35 -8.11 -4.24
N GLN A 54 -11.31 -7.97 -2.92
CA GLN A 54 -11.93 -6.85 -2.21
C GLN A 54 -10.93 -6.26 -1.22
N ARG A 55 -10.75 -4.96 -1.30
CA ARG A 55 -9.94 -4.20 -0.36
C ARG A 55 -10.81 -3.92 0.87
N GLU A 56 -10.51 -4.60 1.96
CA GLU A 56 -11.21 -4.41 3.24
C GLU A 56 -10.76 -3.13 3.94
N ALA A 57 -11.36 -2.82 5.08
CA ALA A 57 -10.80 -1.84 6.01
C ALA A 57 -9.44 -2.30 6.56
N ASP A 58 -8.57 -1.35 6.87
CA ASP A 58 -7.25 -1.65 7.41
C ASP A 58 -7.36 -2.26 8.80
N GLN A 59 -6.45 -3.18 9.12
CA GLN A 59 -6.36 -3.75 10.46
C GLN A 59 -5.09 -3.24 11.13
N GLY A 60 -5.20 -2.29 12.07
CA GLY A 60 -4.02 -1.74 12.75
C GLY A 60 -3.03 -1.04 11.80
N GLY A 61 -3.56 -0.43 10.74
CA GLY A 61 -2.77 0.20 9.66
C GLY A 61 -2.16 -0.80 8.66
N GLN A 62 -2.55 -2.08 8.73
CA GLN A 62 -2.18 -3.08 7.74
C GLN A 62 -3.23 -3.15 6.64
N VAL A 63 -2.76 -3.23 5.40
CA VAL A 63 -3.62 -3.49 4.25
C VAL A 63 -4.29 -4.86 4.43
N VAL A 64 -5.60 -4.90 4.30
CA VAL A 64 -6.38 -6.15 4.34
C VAL A 64 -7.07 -6.35 3.00
N VAL A 65 -6.89 -7.54 2.41
CA VAL A 65 -7.55 -7.92 1.17
C VAL A 65 -8.20 -9.28 1.32
N GLU A 66 -9.45 -9.36 0.91
CA GLU A 66 -10.17 -10.61 0.73
C GLU A 66 -10.08 -11.04 -0.73
N GLU A 67 -9.71 -12.30 -0.95
CA GLU A 67 -9.83 -12.98 -2.23
C GLU A 67 -10.87 -14.09 -2.14
N VAL A 68 -11.79 -14.12 -3.09
CA VAL A 68 -12.79 -15.19 -3.24
C VAL A 68 -12.61 -15.81 -4.61
N MET A 69 -12.47 -17.13 -4.67
CA MET A 69 -12.47 -17.88 -5.92
C MET A 69 -13.59 -18.90 -5.90
N LYS A 70 -14.49 -18.81 -6.88
CA LYS A 70 -15.61 -19.72 -7.08
C LYS A 70 -15.45 -20.46 -8.41
N ILE A 71 -15.35 -21.78 -8.34
CA ILE A 71 -15.20 -22.62 -9.53
C ILE A 71 -16.58 -22.93 -10.12
N GLN A 72 -16.79 -22.50 -11.36
CA GLN A 72 -18.06 -22.61 -12.08
C GLN A 72 -18.11 -23.86 -12.97
N ALA A 73 -17.00 -24.26 -13.57
CA ALA A 73 -16.88 -25.46 -14.40
C ALA A 73 -15.46 -26.04 -14.31
N GLY A 74 -15.30 -27.31 -14.72
CA GLY A 74 -14.03 -28.04 -14.68
C GLY A 74 -13.75 -28.73 -13.33
N PRO A 75 -12.51 -29.17 -13.10
CA PRO A 75 -12.07 -29.73 -11.81
C PRO A 75 -12.43 -28.82 -10.63
N GLY A 76 -13.15 -29.36 -9.64
CA GLY A 76 -13.57 -28.61 -8.46
C GLY A 76 -14.79 -27.71 -8.65
N ALA A 77 -15.55 -27.86 -9.75
CA ALA A 77 -16.80 -27.12 -9.96
C ALA A 77 -17.75 -27.18 -8.75
N GLY A 78 -18.35 -26.04 -8.43
CA GLY A 78 -19.23 -25.89 -7.26
C GLY A 78 -18.50 -25.57 -5.96
N THR A 79 -17.16 -25.58 -5.94
CA THR A 79 -16.38 -25.17 -4.77
C THR A 79 -16.13 -23.67 -4.73
N GLU A 80 -15.91 -23.17 -3.51
CA GLU A 80 -15.54 -21.79 -3.24
C GLU A 80 -14.41 -21.79 -2.20
N SER A 81 -13.43 -20.92 -2.40
CA SER A 81 -12.41 -20.60 -1.42
C SER A 81 -12.44 -19.10 -1.14
N ARG A 82 -12.27 -18.73 0.13
CA ARG A 82 -12.15 -17.35 0.58
C ARG A 82 -10.92 -17.22 1.45
N ASN A 83 -10.04 -16.30 1.10
CA ASN A 83 -8.80 -16.03 1.80
C ASN A 83 -8.76 -14.57 2.20
N ILE A 84 -8.50 -14.28 3.46
CA ILE A 84 -8.32 -12.92 3.96
C ILE A 84 -6.85 -12.75 4.31
N HIS A 85 -6.19 -11.84 3.62
CA HIS A 85 -4.78 -11.51 3.77
C HIS A 85 -4.65 -10.21 4.55
N VAL A 86 -3.88 -10.25 5.64
CA VAL A 86 -3.38 -9.06 6.33
C VAL A 86 -1.93 -8.91 5.93
N LEU A 87 -1.60 -7.83 5.23
CA LEU A 87 -0.27 -7.60 4.68
C LEU A 87 0.64 -6.89 5.68
N GLN A 88 1.95 -7.00 5.50
CA GLN A 88 2.93 -6.30 6.32
C GLN A 88 2.64 -4.78 6.36
N LYS A 89 2.93 -4.15 7.50
CA LYS A 89 2.57 -2.74 7.76
C LYS A 89 3.20 -1.74 6.80
N ASP A 90 4.35 -2.08 6.23
CA ASP A 90 5.09 -1.29 5.25
C ASP A 90 4.78 -1.70 3.80
N PHE A 91 3.80 -2.57 3.57
CA PHE A 91 3.41 -3.00 2.23
C PHE A 91 2.92 -1.82 1.39
N ASN A 92 3.59 -1.55 0.29
CA ASN A 92 3.17 -0.52 -0.66
C ASN A 92 2.19 -1.11 -1.68
N LEU A 93 0.89 -1.00 -1.39
CA LEU A 93 -0.14 -1.51 -2.30
C LEU A 93 -0.03 -0.90 -3.71
N ALA A 94 0.29 0.39 -3.83
CA ALA A 94 0.33 1.10 -5.11
C ALA A 94 1.36 0.52 -6.09
N ARG A 95 2.40 -0.14 -5.57
CA ARG A 95 3.52 -0.73 -6.34
C ARG A 95 3.53 -2.26 -6.29
N ASP A 96 3.34 -2.83 -5.10
CA ASP A 96 3.68 -4.22 -4.81
C ASP A 96 2.48 -5.17 -4.88
N TRP A 97 1.29 -4.69 -5.30
CA TRP A 97 0.06 -5.49 -5.35
C TRP A 97 0.23 -6.83 -6.07
N LEU A 98 0.88 -6.90 -7.23
CA LEU A 98 1.08 -8.18 -7.94
C LEU A 98 1.85 -9.23 -7.12
N SER A 99 2.61 -8.78 -6.12
CA SER A 99 3.45 -9.62 -5.25
C SER A 99 2.89 -9.75 -3.83
N PHE A 100 1.64 -9.35 -3.56
CA PHE A 100 1.09 -9.25 -2.20
C PHE A 100 1.22 -10.53 -1.37
N GLY A 101 1.17 -11.71 -2.02
CA GLY A 101 1.37 -13.00 -1.35
C GLY A 101 2.70 -13.10 -0.61
N LYS A 102 3.78 -12.47 -1.12
CA LYS A 102 5.09 -12.39 -0.46
C LYS A 102 5.06 -11.57 0.83
N PHE A 103 4.15 -10.62 0.92
CA PHE A 103 4.03 -9.68 2.03
C PHE A 103 2.89 -10.00 2.97
N THR A 104 2.21 -11.14 2.78
CA THR A 104 1.18 -11.57 3.73
C THR A 104 1.83 -11.83 5.10
N GLU A 105 1.32 -11.18 6.14
CA GLU A 105 1.73 -11.36 7.53
C GLU A 105 0.80 -12.31 8.27
N LYS A 106 -0.51 -12.23 7.99
CA LYS A 106 -1.51 -13.16 8.51
C LYS A 106 -2.47 -13.53 7.39
N MET A 107 -2.93 -14.77 7.41
CA MET A 107 -3.93 -15.26 6.47
C MET A 107 -5.01 -16.01 7.24
N ARG A 108 -6.26 -15.82 6.83
CA ARG A 108 -7.41 -16.57 7.35
C ARG A 108 -8.12 -17.23 6.18
N MET A 109 -8.33 -18.53 6.28
CA MET A 109 -9.05 -19.29 5.26
C MET A 109 -10.48 -19.54 5.72
N LYS A 110 -11.41 -19.22 4.83
CA LYS A 110 -12.85 -19.40 5.00
C LYS A 110 -13.39 -20.30 3.91
N GLY A 111 -14.25 -21.22 4.30
CA GLY A 111 -15.00 -22.06 3.37
C GLY A 111 -16.21 -22.67 4.06
N ARG A 112 -16.80 -23.68 3.42
CA ARG A 112 -18.01 -24.31 3.93
C ARG A 112 -17.72 -25.07 5.22
N GLY A 113 -18.06 -24.47 6.36
CA GLY A 113 -17.92 -25.07 7.69
C GLY A 113 -16.58 -24.86 8.37
N TYR A 114 -15.68 -24.04 7.80
CA TYR A 114 -14.41 -23.69 8.46
C TYR A 114 -14.09 -22.21 8.29
N ASP A 115 -13.56 -21.63 9.36
CA ASP A 115 -13.04 -20.27 9.42
C ASP A 115 -11.84 -20.25 10.38
N MET A 116 -10.65 -20.40 9.82
CA MET A 116 -9.45 -20.67 10.62
C MET A 116 -8.26 -19.81 10.20
N PRO A 117 -7.47 -19.31 11.18
CA PRO A 117 -6.19 -18.70 10.86
C PRO A 117 -5.25 -19.76 10.28
N VAL A 118 -4.46 -19.37 9.28
CA VAL A 118 -3.37 -20.19 8.77
C VAL A 118 -2.23 -20.14 9.77
N ASP A 119 -1.70 -21.31 10.14
CA ASP A 119 -0.57 -21.38 11.08
C ASP A 119 0.72 -20.80 10.45
N PRO A 120 1.70 -20.35 11.27
CA PRO A 120 2.89 -19.69 10.76
C PRO A 120 3.74 -20.53 9.79
N ALA A 121 3.81 -21.86 9.97
CA ALA A 121 4.62 -22.72 9.12
C ALA A 121 3.99 -22.91 7.74
N THR A 122 2.66 -23.09 7.70
CA THR A 122 1.89 -23.11 6.46
C THR A 122 1.97 -21.76 5.75
N LEU A 123 1.84 -20.65 6.49
CA LEU A 123 1.97 -19.31 5.92
C LEU A 123 3.36 -19.07 5.32
N ALA A 124 4.43 -19.49 6.00
CA ALA A 124 5.78 -19.39 5.45
C ALA A 124 5.93 -20.17 4.13
N THR A 125 5.32 -21.35 4.03
CA THR A 125 5.30 -22.15 2.80
C THR A 125 4.52 -21.45 1.69
N ILE A 126 3.36 -20.87 1.99
CA ILE A 126 2.55 -20.08 1.04
C ILE A 126 3.36 -18.87 0.54
N LYS A 127 4.02 -18.12 1.43
CA LYS A 127 4.87 -16.98 1.05
C LYS A 127 6.02 -17.43 0.14
N LYS A 128 6.65 -18.55 0.45
CA LYS A 128 7.73 -19.11 -0.39
C LYS A 128 7.23 -19.44 -1.81
N GLY A 129 6.05 -20.05 -1.91
CA GLY A 129 5.38 -20.37 -3.18
C GLY A 129 4.67 -19.20 -3.87
N SER A 130 4.52 -18.05 -3.23
CA SER A 130 3.88 -16.87 -3.85
C SER A 130 4.74 -16.30 -4.98
N LYS A 131 4.13 -15.59 -5.92
CA LYS A 131 4.83 -14.92 -7.03
C LYS A 131 5.48 -13.63 -6.54
N ASP A 132 6.63 -13.29 -7.12
CA ASP A 132 7.28 -11.99 -6.92
C ASP A 132 7.51 -11.36 -8.29
N PHE A 133 6.79 -10.28 -8.56
CA PHE A 133 6.83 -9.57 -9.85
C PHE A 133 7.82 -8.41 -9.83
N ARG A 134 8.38 -8.05 -8.67
CA ARG A 134 9.35 -6.95 -8.54
C ARG A 134 10.60 -7.28 -9.33
N GLY A 135 11.02 -6.38 -10.21
CA GLY A 135 12.12 -6.61 -11.14
C GLY A 135 11.90 -7.75 -12.15
N ALA A 136 10.69 -8.32 -12.25
CA ALA A 136 10.40 -9.48 -13.10
C ALA A 136 9.46 -9.16 -14.28
N VAL A 137 9.08 -7.90 -14.42
CA VAL A 137 8.20 -7.40 -15.49
C VAL A 137 9.01 -6.61 -16.51
N THR A 138 8.51 -6.56 -17.74
CA THR A 138 9.14 -5.83 -18.85
C THR A 138 8.05 -5.14 -19.63
N PHE A 139 8.04 -3.81 -19.64
CA PHE A 139 7.09 -3.05 -20.44
C PHE A 139 7.28 -3.38 -21.92
N GLU A 140 6.18 -3.71 -22.60
CA GLU A 140 6.20 -4.05 -24.03
C GLU A 140 5.54 -2.95 -24.87
N ALA A 141 4.33 -2.53 -24.51
CA ALA A 141 3.57 -1.54 -25.28
C ALA A 141 2.41 -0.94 -24.47
N ALA A 142 1.98 0.26 -24.83
CA ALA A 142 0.66 0.76 -24.47
C ALA A 142 -0.35 0.38 -25.56
N GLU A 143 -1.51 -0.15 -25.19
CA GLU A 143 -2.54 -0.59 -26.12
C GLU A 143 -3.94 -0.50 -25.50
N VAL A 144 -4.99 -0.63 -26.33
CA VAL A 144 -6.37 -0.63 -25.85
C VAL A 144 -6.87 -2.07 -25.74
N VAL A 145 -7.30 -2.47 -24.54
CA VAL A 145 -7.91 -3.78 -24.27
C VAL A 145 -9.30 -3.56 -23.69
N ASP A 146 -10.33 -4.14 -24.31
CA ASP A 146 -11.73 -4.01 -23.87
C ASP A 146 -12.15 -2.54 -23.62
N GLY A 147 -11.68 -1.63 -24.48
CA GLY A 147 -11.96 -0.19 -24.39
C GLY A 147 -11.15 0.59 -23.35
N ARG A 148 -10.19 -0.06 -22.67
CA ARG A 148 -9.35 0.55 -21.63
C ARG A 148 -7.92 0.75 -22.12
N ALA A 149 -7.34 1.91 -21.82
CA ALA A 149 -5.94 2.19 -22.10
C ALA A 149 -5.05 1.42 -21.11
N CYS A 150 -4.36 0.40 -21.61
CA CYS A 150 -3.55 -0.51 -20.81
C CYS A 150 -2.07 -0.38 -21.18
N ASP A 151 -1.21 -0.50 -20.19
CA ASP A 151 0.19 -0.81 -20.39
C ASP A 151 0.37 -2.33 -20.29
N ARG A 152 0.89 -2.95 -21.36
CA ARG A 152 1.21 -4.38 -21.41
C ARG A 152 2.64 -4.63 -20.96
N TYR A 153 2.77 -5.57 -20.04
CA TYR A 153 4.05 -6.09 -19.57
C TYR A 153 4.17 -7.57 -19.85
N ALA A 154 5.33 -8.01 -20.34
CA ALA A 154 5.74 -9.41 -20.23
C ALA A 154 6.32 -9.67 -18.84
N TYR A 155 6.24 -10.90 -18.36
CA TYR A 155 6.89 -11.30 -17.11
C TYR A 155 7.33 -12.74 -17.12
N THR A 156 8.31 -13.02 -16.26
CA THR A 156 8.79 -14.36 -15.94
C THR A 156 9.06 -14.44 -14.45
N VAL A 157 8.34 -15.29 -13.73
CA VAL A 157 8.48 -15.43 -12.27
C VAL A 157 8.80 -16.87 -11.90
N ALA A 158 9.68 -17.03 -10.92
CA ALA A 158 10.00 -18.34 -10.33
C ALA A 158 9.09 -18.60 -9.12
N ILE A 159 8.51 -19.80 -9.04
CA ILE A 159 7.62 -20.23 -7.98
C ILE A 159 8.38 -21.24 -7.12
N MET A 160 8.74 -20.86 -5.89
CA MET A 160 9.70 -21.61 -5.05
C MET A 160 9.04 -22.54 -4.01
N GLY A 161 7.92 -23.17 -4.37
CA GLY A 161 7.16 -24.09 -3.52
C GLY A 161 7.60 -25.56 -3.60
N PRO A 162 6.86 -26.49 -2.95
CA PRO A 162 6.98 -27.92 -3.19
C PRO A 162 6.65 -28.22 -4.66
N GLY A 163 7.66 -28.49 -5.47
CA GLY A 163 7.57 -28.51 -6.93
C GLY A 163 7.89 -27.15 -7.55
N PRO A 164 9.17 -26.71 -7.53
CA PRO A 164 9.59 -25.47 -8.18
C PRO A 164 9.16 -25.43 -9.63
N SER A 165 8.59 -24.31 -10.04
CA SER A 165 8.16 -24.09 -11.42
C SER A 165 8.45 -22.66 -11.85
N GLN A 166 8.30 -22.42 -13.14
CA GLN A 166 8.40 -21.10 -13.72
C GLN A 166 7.05 -20.74 -14.33
N GLU A 167 6.63 -19.49 -14.18
CA GLU A 167 5.49 -18.95 -14.91
C GLU A 167 5.97 -17.83 -15.83
N THR A 168 5.56 -17.89 -17.09
CA THR A 168 5.78 -16.82 -18.07
C THR A 168 4.44 -16.30 -18.54
N GLY A 169 4.32 -15.00 -18.74
CA GLY A 169 3.04 -14.42 -19.11
C GLY A 169 3.10 -12.97 -19.55
N LYS A 170 1.89 -12.45 -19.77
CA LYS A 170 1.62 -11.05 -20.09
C LYS A 170 0.54 -10.53 -19.16
N ILE A 171 0.68 -9.30 -18.72
CA ILE A 171 -0.29 -8.60 -17.87
C ILE A 171 -0.56 -7.21 -18.45
N TRP A 172 -1.83 -6.84 -18.48
CA TRP A 172 -2.32 -5.56 -18.96
C TRP A 172 -2.84 -4.77 -17.77
N LEU A 173 -2.22 -3.62 -17.53
CA LEU A 173 -2.49 -2.78 -16.37
C LEU A 173 -3.05 -1.43 -16.78
N ASP A 174 -4.10 -1.00 -16.08
CA ASP A 174 -4.72 0.33 -16.21
C ASP A 174 -4.76 0.97 -14.81
N PRO A 175 -4.08 2.11 -14.58
CA PRO A 175 -4.02 2.74 -13.25
C PRO A 175 -5.36 3.28 -12.75
N THR A 176 -6.37 3.38 -13.63
CA THR A 176 -7.73 3.81 -13.27
C THR A 176 -8.62 2.66 -12.81
N VAL A 177 -8.16 1.41 -12.99
CA VAL A 177 -8.89 0.20 -12.60
C VAL A 177 -8.55 -0.17 -11.16
N VAL A 178 -9.57 -0.49 -10.36
CA VAL A 178 -9.37 -1.05 -9.01
C VAL A 178 -8.58 -2.35 -9.13
N PHE A 179 -7.51 -2.51 -8.34
CA PHE A 179 -6.51 -3.58 -8.46
C PHE A 179 -5.73 -3.61 -9.78
N GLY A 180 -5.89 -2.62 -10.66
CA GLY A 180 -5.05 -2.33 -11.82
C GLY A 180 -5.09 -3.36 -12.97
N ILE A 181 -5.49 -4.60 -12.73
CA ILE A 181 -5.44 -5.68 -13.73
C ILE A 181 -6.66 -5.61 -14.65
N VAL A 182 -6.44 -5.47 -15.95
CA VAL A 182 -7.49 -5.61 -16.96
C VAL A 182 -7.49 -7.02 -17.54
N ARG A 183 -6.30 -7.56 -17.80
CA ARG A 183 -6.12 -8.91 -18.35
C ARG A 183 -4.78 -9.49 -17.87
N GLN A 184 -4.72 -10.81 -17.73
CA GLN A 184 -3.48 -11.55 -17.55
C GLN A 184 -3.56 -12.86 -18.32
N SER A 185 -2.50 -13.25 -19.00
CA SER A 185 -2.39 -14.55 -19.66
C SER A 185 -1.05 -15.16 -19.33
N ALA A 186 -1.02 -16.41 -18.87
CA ALA A 186 0.22 -17.04 -18.45
C ALA A 186 0.26 -18.53 -18.73
N LYS A 187 1.47 -19.07 -18.66
CA LYS A 187 1.77 -20.50 -18.74
C LYS A 187 2.69 -20.87 -17.60
N ALA A 188 2.33 -21.92 -16.86
CA ALA A 188 3.23 -22.58 -15.93
C ALA A 188 4.04 -23.64 -16.70
N LEU A 189 5.34 -23.68 -16.45
CA LEU A 189 6.29 -24.58 -17.08
C LEU A 189 6.76 -25.63 -16.06
N ASN A 190 6.85 -26.88 -16.51
CA ASN A 190 7.56 -27.95 -15.80
C ASN A 190 9.06 -27.67 -15.78
N ALA A 191 9.81 -28.44 -14.97
CA ALA A 191 11.26 -28.31 -14.87
C ALA A 191 12.01 -28.58 -16.19
N ASP A 192 11.41 -29.35 -17.11
CA ASP A 192 11.94 -29.62 -18.45
C ASP A 192 11.57 -28.53 -19.49
N GLY A 193 10.88 -27.47 -19.06
CA GLY A 193 10.42 -26.37 -19.91
C GLY A 193 9.12 -26.65 -20.69
N SER A 194 8.55 -27.85 -20.57
CA SER A 194 7.24 -28.14 -21.17
C SER A 194 6.11 -27.39 -20.46
N VAL A 195 5.05 -27.04 -21.19
CA VAL A 195 3.90 -26.32 -20.62
C VAL A 195 3.09 -27.29 -19.75
N ALA A 196 3.06 -27.02 -18.45
CA ALA A 196 2.27 -27.77 -17.48
C ALA A 196 0.80 -27.35 -17.49
N SER A 197 0.56 -26.04 -17.54
CA SER A 197 -0.77 -25.45 -17.59
C SER A 197 -0.73 -24.04 -18.15
N SER A 198 -1.89 -23.51 -18.55
CA SER A 198 -2.04 -22.11 -18.90
C SER A 198 -3.32 -21.54 -18.33
N PHE A 199 -3.37 -20.22 -18.16
CA PHE A 199 -4.59 -19.54 -17.78
C PHE A 199 -4.72 -18.16 -18.45
N GLU A 200 -5.97 -17.70 -18.49
CA GLU A 200 -6.34 -16.34 -18.85
C GLU A 200 -7.28 -15.77 -17.77
N LEU A 201 -6.91 -14.61 -17.24
CA LEU A 201 -7.69 -13.80 -16.31
C LEU A 201 -8.18 -12.55 -17.06
N ARG A 202 -9.46 -12.23 -16.96
CA ARG A 202 -10.08 -11.07 -17.61
C ARG A 202 -10.96 -10.32 -16.63
N LEU A 203 -10.75 -9.01 -16.52
CA LEU A 203 -11.61 -8.14 -15.73
C LEU A 203 -13.04 -8.20 -16.26
N LYS A 204 -14.01 -8.32 -15.35
CA LYS A 204 -15.44 -8.25 -15.67
C LYS A 204 -16.05 -6.99 -15.13
N GLU A 205 -15.75 -6.68 -13.89
CA GLU A 205 -16.38 -5.57 -13.19
C GLU A 205 -15.50 -5.08 -12.06
N THR A 206 -15.61 -3.80 -11.77
CA THR A 206 -15.04 -3.16 -10.59
C THR A 206 -16.11 -2.33 -9.92
N GLY A 207 -15.99 -2.15 -8.62
CA GLY A 207 -16.86 -1.24 -7.91
C GLY A 207 -16.30 -0.83 -6.56
N GLN A 208 -17.15 -0.15 -5.81
CA GLN A 208 -16.85 0.31 -4.47
C GLN A 208 -18.06 0.00 -3.60
N VAL A 209 -17.88 -0.85 -2.59
CA VAL A 209 -18.85 -1.00 -1.53
C VAL A 209 -18.70 0.22 -0.64
N GLN A 210 -19.82 0.90 -0.38
CA GLN A 210 -19.90 1.85 0.72
C GLN A 210 -19.69 1.04 2.00
N MET A 211 -18.46 0.98 2.51
CA MET A 211 -18.20 0.30 3.77
C MET A 211 -19.04 1.02 4.83
N ALA A 212 -20.01 0.31 5.41
CA ALA A 212 -20.77 0.84 6.50
C ALA A 212 -19.77 1.19 7.61
N THR A 213 -19.65 2.48 7.91
CA THR A 213 -19.00 2.94 9.14
C THR A 213 -19.83 2.42 10.29
N THR A 214 -19.61 1.19 10.74
CA THR A 214 -20.10 0.72 12.04
C THR A 214 -19.22 1.33 13.12
N VAL A 215 -19.31 2.65 13.23
CA VAL A 215 -19.36 3.33 14.52
C VAL A 215 -20.76 3.93 14.54
N ALA A 216 -21.63 3.43 15.41
CA ALA A 216 -22.98 3.96 15.56
C ALA A 216 -22.90 5.48 15.76
N ALA A 217 -23.33 6.24 14.75
CA ALA A 217 -23.50 7.68 14.85
C ALA A 217 -24.77 7.95 15.68
N PRO A 218 -24.72 8.75 16.76
CA PRO A 218 -25.94 9.24 17.39
C PRO A 218 -26.68 10.18 16.42
N ALA A 219 -28.01 10.14 16.47
CA ALA A 219 -28.92 10.78 15.52
C ALA A 219 -28.59 12.24 15.19
N SER A 220 -28.76 12.58 13.92
CA SER A 220 -28.56 13.90 13.32
C SER A 220 -29.39 14.99 14.01
N ARG A 221 -28.70 16.03 14.51
CA ARG A 221 -29.30 17.35 14.83
C ARG A 221 -29.08 18.32 13.66
N PRO A 222 -29.96 19.31 13.45
CA PRO A 222 -29.90 20.21 12.30
C PRO A 222 -28.60 21.01 12.27
N ALA A 223 -28.07 21.22 11.07
CA ALA A 223 -26.83 21.94 10.84
C ALA A 223 -26.94 23.41 11.29
N ALA A 224 -26.11 23.76 12.28
CA ALA A 224 -25.66 25.12 12.50
C ALA A 224 -24.30 25.32 11.78
N PRO A 225 -23.91 26.55 11.43
CA PRO A 225 -22.68 26.81 10.69
C PRO A 225 -21.49 26.28 11.52
N VAL A 226 -20.73 25.33 10.98
CA VAL A 226 -19.65 24.68 11.73
C VAL A 226 -18.46 25.63 11.79
N ALA A 227 -18.38 26.38 12.90
CA ALA A 227 -17.14 27.00 13.33
C ALA A 227 -16.04 25.94 13.48
N PRO A 228 -14.75 26.29 13.28
CA PRO A 228 -13.65 25.32 13.40
C PRO A 228 -13.69 24.61 14.75
N ALA A 229 -13.54 23.28 14.77
CA ALA A 229 -13.49 22.56 16.03
C ALA A 229 -12.20 22.93 16.77
N VAL A 230 -12.34 23.53 17.96
CA VAL A 230 -11.22 23.98 18.79
C VAL A 230 -10.76 22.80 19.65
N VAL A 231 -9.52 22.34 19.45
CA VAL A 231 -8.94 21.19 20.18
C VAL A 231 -7.56 21.55 20.75
N SER A 232 -7.14 20.88 21.82
CA SER A 232 -5.73 20.99 22.27
C SER A 232 -4.82 20.14 21.37
N LEU A 233 -3.52 20.49 21.31
CA LEU A 233 -2.53 19.71 20.55
C LEU A 233 -2.54 18.22 20.92
N LEU A 234 -2.48 17.92 22.21
CA LEU A 234 -2.38 16.53 22.69
C LEU A 234 -3.67 15.75 22.45
N GLU A 235 -4.83 16.36 22.70
CA GLU A 235 -6.13 15.73 22.46
C GLU A 235 -6.35 15.44 20.97
N GLY A 236 -6.08 16.42 20.10
CA GLY A 236 -6.20 16.25 18.66
C GLY A 236 -5.22 15.21 18.12
N TYR A 237 -3.99 15.19 18.63
CA TYR A 237 -2.98 14.20 18.26
C TYR A 237 -3.37 12.78 18.73
N GLN A 238 -3.74 12.60 20.00
CA GLN A 238 -4.13 11.28 20.55
C GLN A 238 -5.42 10.73 19.93
N ALA A 239 -6.36 11.61 19.58
CA ALA A 239 -7.58 11.24 18.86
C ALA A 239 -7.34 10.93 17.37
N GLY A 240 -6.10 11.03 16.88
CA GLY A 240 -5.75 10.81 15.47
C GLY A 240 -6.23 11.89 14.49
N ARG A 241 -6.74 13.01 15.01
CA ARG A 241 -7.22 14.16 14.22
C ARG A 241 -6.08 15.05 13.74
N LEU A 242 -4.93 15.00 14.42
CA LEU A 242 -3.74 15.77 14.10
C LEU A 242 -2.52 14.87 13.91
N GLY A 243 -1.78 15.07 12.82
CA GLY A 243 -0.40 14.63 12.65
C GLY A 243 0.58 15.75 12.99
N LEU A 244 1.84 15.39 13.24
CA LEU A 244 2.91 16.30 13.59
C LEU A 244 4.11 16.03 12.70
N VAL A 245 4.51 16.98 11.87
CA VAL A 245 5.81 16.94 11.20
C VAL A 245 6.80 17.73 12.05
N VAL A 246 7.85 17.05 12.49
CA VAL A 246 8.93 17.61 13.30
C VAL A 246 10.18 17.68 12.45
N SER A 247 10.81 18.84 12.39
CA SER A 247 12.11 19.03 11.74
C SER A 247 13.11 19.64 12.71
N VAL A 248 14.33 19.12 12.73
CA VAL A 248 15.43 19.71 13.50
C VAL A 248 16.18 20.69 12.60
N PRO A 249 16.14 22.01 12.86
CA PRO A 249 16.86 22.98 12.05
C PRO A 249 18.38 22.74 12.10
N PRO A 250 19.11 22.93 11.00
CA PRO A 250 20.57 22.84 10.99
C PRO A 250 21.18 23.76 12.05
N GLY A 251 22.18 23.25 12.79
CA GLY A 251 22.88 24.01 13.82
C GLY A 251 22.14 24.16 15.16
N SER A 252 20.90 23.66 15.29
CA SER A 252 20.17 23.72 16.58
C SER A 252 20.67 22.71 17.62
N GLN A 253 21.42 21.68 17.18
CA GLN A 253 21.87 20.55 18.02
C GLN A 253 20.69 19.93 18.81
N GLY A 254 19.51 19.89 18.19
CA GLY A 254 18.28 19.39 18.80
C GLY A 254 17.59 20.33 19.79
N ARG A 255 18.17 21.48 20.17
CA ARG A 255 17.55 22.38 21.17
C ARG A 255 16.27 23.04 20.68
N GLN A 256 16.17 23.28 19.38
CA GLN A 256 14.99 23.85 18.74
C GLN A 256 14.46 22.88 17.71
N LEU A 257 13.13 22.78 17.63
CA LEU A 257 12.39 21.99 16.65
C LEU A 257 11.40 22.88 15.94
N GLN A 258 11.19 22.62 14.65
CA GLN A 258 10.05 23.15 13.91
C GLN A 258 8.94 22.11 13.88
N LEU A 259 7.76 22.50 14.37
CA LEU A 259 6.57 21.67 14.42
C LEU A 259 5.54 22.19 13.42
N THR A 260 5.17 21.35 12.46
CA THR A 260 4.07 21.61 11.52
C THR A 260 2.94 20.64 11.83
N LEU A 261 1.71 21.13 11.99
CA LEU A 261 0.55 20.29 12.25
C LEU A 261 -0.09 19.85 10.93
N ILE A 262 -0.55 18.61 10.86
CA ILE A 262 -1.36 18.08 9.74
C ILE A 262 -2.78 17.86 10.25
N ASN A 263 -3.78 18.48 9.65
CA ASN A 263 -5.18 18.18 9.95
C ASN A 263 -5.63 16.96 9.15
N LYS A 264 -6.00 15.89 9.85
CA LYS A 264 -6.47 14.63 9.24
C LYS A 264 -7.99 14.55 9.11
N THR A 265 -8.70 15.65 9.38
CA THR A 265 -10.16 15.71 9.33
C THR A 265 -10.65 16.52 8.13
N GLU A 266 -11.93 16.33 7.77
CA GLU A 266 -12.59 17.01 6.65
C GLU A 266 -13.08 18.42 7.00
N ALA A 267 -12.85 18.89 8.24
CA ALA A 267 -13.22 20.22 8.70
C ALA A 267 -12.00 21.00 9.22
N PRO A 268 -11.97 22.34 9.11
CA PRO A 268 -10.92 23.15 9.72
C PRO A 268 -10.83 22.92 11.24
N LEU A 269 -9.61 22.79 11.75
CA LEU A 269 -9.33 22.63 13.17
C LEU A 269 -8.58 23.83 13.72
N THR A 270 -9.00 24.35 14.87
CA THR A 270 -8.21 25.33 15.64
C THR A 270 -7.48 24.61 16.76
N VAL A 271 -6.16 24.50 16.64
CA VAL A 271 -5.32 23.79 17.61
C VAL A 271 -4.73 24.75 18.62
N LYS A 272 -5.03 24.52 19.91
CA LYS A 272 -4.46 25.24 21.04
C LYS A 272 -3.14 24.59 21.48
N LEU A 273 -2.06 25.36 21.47
CA LEU A 273 -0.75 25.00 22.00
C LEU A 273 -0.52 25.81 23.27
N PRO A 274 -0.72 25.24 24.48
CA PRO A 274 -0.46 25.95 25.72
C PRO A 274 1.05 26.15 25.90
N ALA A 275 1.42 27.27 26.53
CA ALA A 275 2.77 27.51 27.00
C ALA A 275 3.17 26.49 28.07
N GLY A 276 4.45 26.13 28.10
CA GLY A 276 5.00 25.19 29.08
C GLY A 276 5.40 23.86 28.45
N ALA A 277 5.69 22.89 29.33
CA ALA A 277 6.16 21.57 28.95
C ALA A 277 5.02 20.71 28.39
N LEU A 278 5.28 20.04 27.27
CA LEU A 278 4.38 19.07 26.65
C LEU A 278 5.16 17.80 26.33
N ASP A 279 4.60 16.68 26.78
CA ASP A 279 5.13 15.35 26.49
C ASP A 279 4.16 14.68 25.52
N ILE A 280 4.62 14.44 24.29
CA ILE A 280 3.82 13.88 23.20
C ILE A 280 4.23 12.42 23.03
N PRO A 281 3.32 11.45 23.28
CA PRO A 281 3.60 10.04 23.10
C PRO A 281 3.93 9.72 21.63
N ALA A 282 4.96 8.92 21.38
CA ALA A 282 5.35 8.54 20.02
C ALA A 282 5.79 7.07 19.98
N SER A 283 5.74 6.44 18.81
CA SER A 283 6.36 5.12 18.65
C SER A 283 7.89 5.23 18.57
N SER A 284 8.56 4.08 18.65
CA SER A 284 10.00 3.97 18.34
C SER A 284 10.30 4.60 16.96
N PRO A 285 11.43 5.31 16.79
CA PRO A 285 12.53 5.47 17.75
C PRO A 285 12.35 6.63 18.74
N VAL A 286 11.29 7.44 18.65
CA VAL A 286 11.12 8.65 19.47
C VAL A 286 10.63 8.32 20.87
N GLU A 287 9.68 7.38 21.02
CA GLU A 287 9.02 6.94 22.28
C GLU A 287 8.21 8.04 22.98
N MET A 288 8.81 9.19 23.23
CA MET A 288 8.16 10.36 23.81
C MET A 288 8.88 11.63 23.37
N LEU A 289 8.19 12.47 22.62
CA LEU A 289 8.69 13.77 22.21
C LEU A 289 8.43 14.79 23.33
N LYS A 290 9.48 15.22 24.01
CA LYS A 290 9.43 16.18 25.12
C LYS A 290 9.77 17.58 24.63
N ILE A 291 8.78 18.46 24.57
CA ILE A 291 8.94 19.84 24.09
C ILE A 291 8.50 20.86 25.14
N ALA A 292 8.90 22.10 24.93
CA ALA A 292 8.46 23.26 25.68
C ALA A 292 8.02 24.36 24.70
N VAL A 293 6.79 24.84 24.87
CA VAL A 293 6.21 25.92 24.08
C VAL A 293 6.39 27.22 24.86
N LYS A 294 6.99 28.25 24.23
CA LYS A 294 7.33 29.52 24.93
C LYS A 294 6.11 30.35 25.32
N LYS A 295 5.09 30.38 24.47
CA LYS A 295 3.88 31.19 24.64
C LYS A 295 2.67 30.43 24.12
N ASN A 296 1.49 30.73 24.66
CA ASN A 296 0.24 30.19 24.14
C ASN A 296 0.11 30.55 22.64
N ALA A 297 -0.23 29.56 21.82
CA ALA A 297 -0.50 29.75 20.40
C ALA A 297 -1.81 29.07 20.01
N GLN A 298 -2.48 29.63 19.02
CA GLN A 298 -3.63 29.02 18.36
C GLN A 298 -3.32 28.95 16.87
N LEU A 299 -3.43 27.76 16.29
CA LEU A 299 -3.16 27.51 14.89
C LEU A 299 -4.45 27.05 14.24
N VAL A 300 -4.90 27.78 13.22
CA VAL A 300 -6.00 27.32 12.36
C VAL A 300 -5.37 26.45 11.28
N VAL A 301 -5.78 25.19 11.23
CA VAL A 301 -5.29 24.21 10.26
C VAL A 301 -6.45 23.86 9.32
N PRO A 302 -6.37 24.20 8.02
CA PRO A 302 -7.44 23.88 7.07
C PRO A 302 -7.72 22.38 7.00
N ALA A 303 -8.90 22.00 6.51
CA ALA A 303 -9.28 20.60 6.33
C ALA A 303 -8.27 19.88 5.40
N GLY A 304 -7.77 18.72 5.84
CA GLY A 304 -6.81 17.92 5.06
C GLY A 304 -5.44 18.55 4.80
N ASP A 305 -5.13 19.72 5.39
CA ASP A 305 -3.94 20.50 5.08
C ASP A 305 -3.02 20.69 6.30
N THR A 306 -1.95 21.47 6.13
CA THR A 306 -0.90 21.73 7.12
C THR A 306 -0.94 23.14 7.69
N SER A 307 -0.43 23.31 8.91
CA SER A 307 -0.27 24.63 9.54
C SER A 307 1.02 25.31 9.09
N GLU A 308 1.16 26.59 9.42
CA GLU A 308 2.49 27.20 9.48
C GLU A 308 3.37 26.50 10.53
N ALA A 309 4.69 26.49 10.29
CA ALA A 309 5.65 25.87 11.20
C ALA A 309 5.83 26.71 12.48
N VAL A 310 5.67 26.08 13.63
CA VAL A 310 5.90 26.69 14.95
C VAL A 310 7.22 26.21 15.52
N THR A 311 8.04 27.15 15.97
CA THR A 311 9.29 26.82 16.67
C THR A 311 9.02 26.50 18.13
N VAL A 312 9.45 25.31 18.57
CA VAL A 312 9.37 24.84 19.96
C VAL A 312 10.76 24.44 20.47
N GLU A 313 10.98 24.47 21.78
CA GLU A 313 12.23 24.00 22.38
C GLU A 313 12.11 22.52 22.75
N GLN A 314 13.12 21.71 22.44
CA GLN A 314 13.17 20.34 22.93
C GLN A 314 13.71 20.33 24.35
N ARG A 315 13.08 19.56 25.23
CA ARG A 315 13.52 19.47 26.63
C ARG A 315 14.83 18.66 26.73
N PRO A 316 15.67 18.92 27.76
CA PRO A 316 16.96 18.24 27.90
C PRO A 316 16.82 16.72 28.08
N GLY A 317 17.80 15.97 27.58
CA GLY A 317 17.82 14.50 27.64
C GLY A 317 18.08 13.85 26.29
N ARG A 318 17.76 12.57 26.14
CA ARG A 318 17.90 11.87 24.86
C ARG A 318 16.77 12.28 23.92
N GLY A 319 17.10 12.87 22.78
CA GLY A 319 16.13 13.48 21.87
C GLY A 319 16.62 13.58 20.42
N ALA A 320 15.82 14.20 19.56
CA ALA A 320 16.16 14.43 18.15
C ALA A 320 17.25 15.51 18.03
N ILE A 321 18.43 15.17 17.51
CA ILE A 321 19.50 16.15 17.25
C ILE A 321 19.62 16.53 15.78
N GLU A 322 19.13 15.67 14.89
CA GLU A 322 19.05 15.90 13.44
C GLU A 322 17.88 15.12 12.84
N GLY A 323 17.41 15.55 11.67
CA GLY A 323 16.43 14.84 10.85
C GLY A 323 15.06 15.51 10.77
N ARG A 324 14.15 14.82 10.06
CA ARG A 324 12.76 15.20 9.84
C ARG A 324 11.90 13.96 9.89
N PHE A 325 10.86 14.00 10.71
CA PHE A 325 9.97 12.87 10.94
C PHE A 325 8.54 13.33 11.19
N GLU A 326 7.59 12.45 10.88
CA GLU A 326 6.17 12.61 11.15
C GLU A 326 5.76 11.68 12.30
N LEU A 327 5.01 12.25 13.24
CA LEU A 327 4.29 11.51 14.28
C LEU A 327 2.80 11.59 13.99
N SER A 328 2.09 10.48 14.12
CA SER A 328 0.63 10.51 14.10
C SER A 328 0.03 9.38 14.93
N VAL A 329 -1.25 9.49 15.25
CA VAL A 329 -1.99 8.40 15.88
C VAL A 329 -3.06 7.93 14.91
N TYR A 330 -3.15 6.62 14.71
CA TYR A 330 -4.22 5.99 13.95
C TYR A 330 -4.83 4.90 14.81
N GLU A 331 -6.14 5.00 15.09
CA GLU A 331 -6.88 4.06 15.95
C GLU A 331 -6.21 3.80 17.31
N GLY A 332 -5.71 4.86 17.95
CA GLY A 332 -5.02 4.78 19.25
C GLY A 332 -3.58 4.27 19.19
N THR A 333 -3.08 3.87 18.02
CA THR A 333 -1.69 3.43 17.82
C THR A 333 -0.82 4.59 17.37
N GLN A 334 0.27 4.86 18.10
CA GLN A 334 1.26 5.87 17.73
C GLN A 334 2.10 5.36 16.55
N LEU A 335 2.33 6.24 15.58
CA LEU A 335 3.07 5.98 14.35
C LEU A 335 4.21 6.99 14.23
N PHE A 336 5.33 6.51 13.69
CA PHE A 336 6.50 7.29 13.35
C PHE A 336 6.84 7.01 11.88
N SER A 337 7.14 8.06 11.12
CA SER A 337 7.64 7.97 9.75
C SER A 337 8.75 9.00 9.53
N GLY A 338 9.74 8.69 8.71
CA GLY A 338 10.86 9.57 8.43
C GLY A 338 12.16 9.17 9.11
N SER A 339 13.08 10.12 9.25
CA SER A 339 14.45 9.86 9.72
C SER A 339 14.83 10.81 10.84
N ILE A 340 15.49 10.25 11.85
CA ILE A 340 15.94 10.97 13.04
C ILE A 340 17.29 10.41 13.49
N THR A 341 18.20 11.31 13.83
CA THR A 341 19.38 10.99 14.63
C THR A 341 19.08 11.34 16.08
N LYS A 342 19.15 10.37 16.99
CA LYS A 342 18.99 10.60 18.43
C LYS A 342 20.34 10.91 19.06
N GLY A 343 20.36 11.91 19.93
CA GLY A 343 21.53 12.28 20.71
C GLY A 343 21.15 12.96 22.02
N THR A 344 22.16 13.44 22.74
CA THR A 344 21.95 14.19 23.98
C THR A 344 21.62 15.64 23.65
N VAL A 345 20.40 16.06 23.95
CA VAL A 345 19.97 17.46 23.93
C VAL A 345 20.44 18.10 25.23
N ALA A 346 21.42 19.00 25.13
CA ALA A 346 21.97 19.69 26.28
C ALA A 346 20.94 20.63 26.93
N GLY A 347 20.92 20.65 28.26
CA GLY A 347 20.24 21.69 29.04
C GLY A 347 20.80 23.08 28.75
N LYS A 348 19.98 24.09 29.03
CA LYS A 348 20.49 25.43 29.32
C LYS A 348 21.04 25.45 30.73
#